data_AF-A0A0S3UDD9-F1
#
_entry.id   AF-A0A0S3UDD9-F1
#
_cell.length_a   1.000
_cell.length_b   1.000
_cell.length_c   1.000
_cell.angle_alpha   90.00
_cell.angle_beta   90.00
_cell.angle_gamma   90.00
#
_symmetry.space_group_name_H-M   'P 1'
#
loop_
_entity.id
_entity.type
_entity.pdbx_description
1 polymer ?
#
loop_
_entity_poly.entity_id
_entity_poly.type
_entity_poly.pdbx_seq_one_letter_code
_entity_poly.pdbx_strand_id
1 'polypeptide(L)'
;MKLNSYRQDFGVRPQKQNLECSTDLDKEIVHLLDYARTKLLTKMPRQLRMTSYLRLCCLTIRKLHQKPELAGEPSLNEVFDGSYSHLLQALCNHNPEWWRYCWSSDRGILKSDDPTIDKLLQPLEYFVEIYTCKYSSNQNVTEQ
;
A
#
# COMPACT_ATOMS: atom_id res chain seq x y z
N MET A 1 -59.29 -36.34 -8.38
CA MET A 1 -57.98 -36.71 -7.79
C MET A 1 -57.34 -35.44 -7.22
N LYS A 2 -57.00 -35.48 -5.93
CA LYS A 2 -56.22 -34.47 -5.19
C LYS A 2 -54.73 -34.68 -5.41
N LEU A 3 -53.93 -33.60 -5.35
CA LEU A 3 -52.53 -33.49 -4.86
C LEU A 3 -52.12 -32.01 -5.10
N ASN A 4 -52.25 -31.06 -4.16
CA ASN A 4 -51.41 -30.72 -2.99
C ASN A 4 -49.90 -30.49 -3.24
N SER A 5 -49.49 -29.23 -2.96
CA SER A 5 -48.24 -28.77 -2.32
C SER A 5 -46.95 -28.75 -3.14
N TYR A 6 -46.28 -27.59 -3.31
CA TYR A 6 -45.35 -27.01 -2.34
C TYR A 6 -44.84 -25.62 -2.77
N ARG A 7 -44.76 -24.74 -1.77
CA ARG A 7 -44.14 -23.41 -1.70
C ARG A 7 -42.64 -23.47 -2.03
N GLN A 8 -42.07 -22.42 -2.62
CA GLN A 8 -40.72 -21.97 -2.26
C GLN A 8 -40.61 -20.45 -2.42
N ASP A 9 -40.65 -19.78 -1.26
CA ASP A 9 -40.37 -18.37 -1.07
C ASP A 9 -38.92 -18.08 -1.49
N PHE A 10 -38.71 -17.29 -2.54
CA PHE A 10 -37.41 -16.70 -2.84
C PHE A 10 -37.14 -15.56 -1.87
N GLY A 11 -36.76 -15.92 -0.65
CA GLY A 11 -36.10 -15.00 0.27
C GLY A 11 -34.75 -14.61 -0.31
N VAL A 12 -34.68 -13.48 -1.01
CA VAL A 12 -33.43 -12.79 -1.30
C VAL A 12 -32.91 -12.26 0.03
N ARG A 13 -32.12 -13.10 0.74
CA ARG A 13 -31.28 -12.60 1.83
C ARG A 13 -30.19 -11.74 1.19
N PRO A 14 -29.96 -10.51 1.66
CA PRO A 14 -28.75 -9.81 1.30
C PRO A 14 -27.59 -10.65 1.82
N GLN A 15 -26.71 -11.11 0.93
CA GLN A 15 -25.40 -11.60 1.29
C GLN A 15 -24.69 -10.44 1.99
N LYS A 16 -24.75 -10.44 3.33
CA LYS A 16 -23.71 -9.82 4.14
C LYS A 16 -22.41 -10.51 3.73
N GLN A 17 -21.68 -9.89 2.81
CA GLN A 17 -20.27 -10.17 2.62
C GLN A 17 -19.59 -9.75 3.92
N ASN A 18 -19.51 -10.69 4.86
CA ASN A 18 -18.55 -10.63 5.94
C ASN A 18 -17.17 -10.78 5.28
N LEU A 19 -16.60 -9.66 4.84
CA LEU A 19 -15.25 -9.57 4.30
C LEU A 19 -14.26 -9.45 5.47
N GLU A 20 -14.32 -10.40 6.40
CA GLU A 20 -13.38 -10.49 7.51
C GLU A 20 -12.42 -11.64 7.26
N CYS A 21 -11.34 -11.34 6.54
CA CYS A 21 -10.06 -12.00 6.74
C CYS A 21 -8.97 -11.00 6.37
N SER A 22 -8.63 -10.12 7.30
CA SER A 22 -7.35 -9.41 7.24
C SER A 22 -6.27 -10.48 7.31
N THR A 23 -5.66 -10.78 6.16
CA THR A 23 -4.64 -11.82 6.09
C THR A 23 -3.42 -11.37 6.90
N ASP A 24 -2.68 -12.30 7.53
CA ASP A 24 -1.48 -11.95 8.31
C ASP A 24 -0.46 -11.15 7.49
N LEU A 25 -0.43 -11.35 6.16
CA LEU A 25 0.36 -10.52 5.25
C LEU A 25 -0.09 -9.07 5.26
N ASP A 26 -1.38 -8.78 5.27
CA ASP A 26 -1.86 -7.40 5.22
C ASP A 26 -1.49 -6.64 6.49
N LYS A 27 -1.54 -7.30 7.66
CA LYS A 27 -1.00 -6.77 8.92
C LYS A 27 0.50 -6.51 8.80
N GLU A 28 1.27 -7.46 8.24
CA GLU A 28 2.70 -7.29 8.01
C GLU A 28 3.00 -6.09 7.10
N ILE A 29 2.23 -5.91 6.02
CA ILE A 29 2.36 -4.80 5.08
C ILE A 29 2.09 -3.47 5.77
N VAL A 30 1.02 -3.37 6.56
CA VAL A 30 0.70 -2.16 7.32
C VAL A 30 1.82 -1.84 8.31
N HIS A 31 2.29 -2.84 9.07
CA HIS A 31 3.42 -2.65 9.98
C HIS A 31 4.68 -2.18 9.26
N LEU A 32 4.99 -2.71 8.07
CA LEU A 32 6.13 -2.26 7.27
C LEU A 32 5.97 -0.82 6.78
N LEU A 33 4.76 -0.41 6.38
CA LEU A 33 4.47 0.96 5.96
C LEU A 33 4.53 1.94 7.13
N ASP A 34 4.00 1.58 8.30
CA ASP A 34 4.10 2.40 9.52
C ASP A 34 5.55 2.53 9.98
N TYR A 35 6.33 1.44 9.88
CA TYR A 35 7.75 1.48 10.16
C TYR A 35 8.50 2.38 9.16
N ALA A 36 8.16 2.33 7.87
CA ALA A 36 8.72 3.23 6.87
C ALA A 36 8.44 4.69 7.21
N ARG A 37 7.20 5.04 7.55
CA ARG A 37 6.81 6.39 7.99
C ARG A 37 7.58 6.83 9.23
N THR A 38 7.71 5.93 10.21
CA THR A 38 8.50 6.19 11.41
C THR A 38 9.95 6.51 11.06
N LYS A 39 10.55 5.80 10.10
CA LYS A 39 11.92 6.07 9.63
C LYS A 39 12.08 7.48 9.05
N LEU A 40 11.12 7.98 8.28
CA LEU A 40 11.15 9.35 7.77
C LEU A 40 11.23 10.39 8.90
N LEU A 41 10.62 10.10 10.05
CA LEU A 41 10.55 10.99 11.20
C LEU A 41 11.74 10.85 12.17
N THR A 42 12.65 9.90 11.93
CA THR A 42 13.83 9.71 12.79
C THR A 42 14.89 10.80 12.60
N LYS A 43 15.79 10.92 13.58
CA LYS A 43 16.96 11.82 13.56
C LYS A 43 18.11 11.35 12.65
N MET A 44 17.85 10.43 11.72
CA MET A 44 18.86 9.95 10.77
C MET A 44 19.20 11.02 9.72
N PRO A 45 20.40 10.95 9.10
CA PRO A 45 20.73 11.77 7.94
C PRO A 45 19.64 11.72 6.87
N ARG A 46 19.34 12.87 6.26
CA ARG A 46 18.19 13.05 5.36
C ARG A 46 18.16 12.00 4.23
N GLN A 47 19.30 11.79 3.59
CA GLN A 47 19.43 10.82 2.52
C GLN A 47 19.10 9.39 3.00
N LEU A 48 19.59 9.00 4.19
CA LEU A 48 19.37 7.65 4.73
C LEU A 48 17.90 7.40 5.06
N ARG A 49 17.23 8.34 5.73
CA ARG A 49 15.80 8.17 6.07
C ARG A 49 14.93 8.08 4.81
N MET A 50 15.19 8.89 3.78
CA MET A 50 14.41 8.88 2.54
C MET A 50 14.67 7.62 1.72
N THR A 51 15.93 7.24 1.53
CA THR A 51 16.27 6.00 0.82
C THR A 51 15.76 4.76 1.54
N SER A 52 15.78 4.73 2.88
CA SER A 52 15.21 3.64 3.67
C SER A 52 13.69 3.57 3.52
N TYR A 53 13.02 4.71 3.57
CA TYR A 53 11.57 4.79 3.35
C TYR A 53 11.19 4.24 1.98
N LEU A 54 11.80 4.74 0.91
CA LEU A 54 11.55 4.27 -0.46
C LEU A 54 11.77 2.76 -0.58
N ARG A 55 12.84 2.25 0.03
CA ARG A 55 13.17 0.81 0.02
C ARG A 55 12.08 -0.02 0.68
N LEU A 56 11.58 0.41 1.84
CA LEU A 56 10.53 -0.28 2.57
C LEU A 56 9.20 -0.25 1.81
N CYS A 57 8.82 0.88 1.25
CA CYS A 57 7.60 0.99 0.44
C CYS A 57 7.68 0.09 -0.81
N CYS A 58 8.78 0.10 -1.56
CA CYS A 58 8.95 -0.81 -2.69
C CYS A 58 8.97 -2.29 -2.27
N LEU A 59 9.54 -2.61 -1.10
CA LEU A 59 9.50 -3.97 -0.53
C LEU A 59 8.07 -4.43 -0.25
N THR A 60 7.21 -3.55 0.29
CA THR A 60 5.81 -3.87 0.56
C THR A 60 5.02 -4.14 -0.72
N ILE A 61 5.20 -3.32 -1.74
CA ILE A 61 4.59 -3.54 -3.06
C ILE A 61 4.99 -4.91 -3.60
N ARG A 62 6.29 -5.24 -3.56
CA ARG A 62 6.78 -6.55 -4.01
C ARG A 62 6.17 -7.72 -3.22
N LYS A 63 6.06 -7.61 -1.89
CA LYS A 63 5.43 -8.63 -1.04
C LYS A 63 3.96 -8.86 -1.42
N LEU A 64 3.22 -7.81 -1.77
CA LEU A 64 1.83 -7.94 -2.23
C LEU A 64 1.71 -8.67 -3.57
N HIS A 65 2.64 -8.42 -4.51
CA HIS A 65 2.65 -9.10 -5.80
C HIS A 65 2.97 -10.60 -5.72
N GLN A 66 3.64 -11.04 -4.65
CA GLN A 66 3.99 -12.45 -4.45
C GLN A 66 2.82 -13.31 -3.93
N LYS A 67 1.62 -12.75 -3.73
CA LYS A 67 0.40 -13.53 -3.42
C LYS A 67 -0.17 -14.20 -4.70
N PRO A 68 -0.25 -15.54 -4.77
CA PRO A 68 -0.84 -16.23 -5.91
C PRO A 68 -2.37 -16.11 -6.00
N GLU A 69 -3.06 -15.87 -4.87
CA GLU A 69 -4.54 -16.01 -4.77
C GLU A 69 -5.34 -14.77 -5.21
N LEU A 70 -4.68 -13.64 -5.50
CA LEU A 70 -5.31 -12.41 -6.02
C LEU A 70 -5.06 -12.22 -7.54
N ALA A 71 -4.36 -13.15 -8.19
CA ALA A 71 -3.96 -13.05 -9.58
C ALA A 71 -5.07 -13.57 -10.53
N GLY A 72 -6.17 -12.82 -10.60
CA GLY A 72 -7.06 -12.86 -11.77
C GLY A 72 -6.54 -11.85 -12.81
N GLU A 73 -6.00 -12.37 -13.92
CA GLU A 73 -5.59 -11.63 -15.15
C GLU A 73 -4.29 -10.77 -15.06
N PRO A 74 -3.60 -10.51 -16.19
CA PRO A 74 -2.16 -10.74 -16.31
C PRO A 74 -1.23 -9.67 -15.70
N SER A 75 -0.16 -10.19 -15.09
CA SER A 75 1.21 -9.66 -14.87
C SER A 75 1.44 -8.14 -14.75
N LEU A 76 1.10 -7.57 -13.60
CA LEU A 76 1.88 -6.45 -13.04
C LEU A 76 3.28 -6.88 -12.53
N ASN A 77 3.56 -8.20 -12.55
CA ASN A 77 4.81 -8.80 -12.11
C ASN A 77 6.05 -8.35 -12.91
N GLU A 78 5.89 -7.83 -14.13
CA GLU A 78 7.01 -7.28 -14.92
C GLU A 78 7.34 -5.81 -14.57
N VAL A 79 6.44 -5.07 -13.92
CA VAL A 79 6.62 -3.62 -13.67
C VAL A 79 7.40 -3.35 -12.38
N PHE A 80 7.33 -4.26 -11.40
CA PHE A 80 7.84 -3.98 -10.04
C PHE A 80 9.05 -4.81 -9.61
N ASP A 81 9.49 -5.80 -10.39
CA ASP A 81 10.79 -6.44 -10.19
C ASP A 81 11.89 -5.42 -10.59
N GLY A 82 12.47 -4.77 -9.59
CA GLY A 82 13.32 -3.59 -9.78
C GLY A 82 12.64 -2.23 -9.54
N SER A 83 11.42 -2.17 -8.99
CA SER A 83 10.74 -0.91 -8.67
C SER A 83 11.57 0.08 -7.84
N TYR A 84 12.28 -0.43 -6.83
CA TYR A 84 13.20 0.39 -6.04
C TYR A 84 14.38 0.91 -6.86
N SER A 85 15.00 0.06 -7.68
CA SER A 85 16.13 0.45 -8.51
C SER A 85 15.72 1.39 -9.63
N HIS A 86 14.57 1.19 -10.28
CA HIS A 86 14.04 2.08 -11.32
C HIS A 86 13.65 3.43 -10.74
N LEU A 87 12.99 3.46 -9.57
CA LEU A 87 12.66 4.72 -8.90
C LEU A 87 13.94 5.47 -8.49
N LEU A 88 14.89 4.79 -7.86
CA LEU A 88 16.17 5.42 -7.50
C LEU A 88 16.94 5.89 -8.74
N GLN A 89 16.95 5.11 -9.82
CA GLN A 89 17.61 5.48 -11.05
C GLN A 89 16.95 6.72 -11.67
N ALA A 90 15.62 6.77 -11.74
CA ALA A 90 14.90 7.93 -12.23
C ALA A 90 15.18 9.20 -11.39
N LEU A 91 15.18 9.05 -10.07
CA LEU A 91 15.53 10.13 -9.14
C LEU A 91 16.97 10.62 -9.34
N CYS A 92 17.94 9.70 -9.38
CA CYS A 92 19.35 10.02 -9.55
C CYS A 92 19.67 10.59 -10.95
N ASN A 93 19.01 10.11 -12.00
CA ASN A 93 19.16 10.61 -13.36
C ASN A 93 18.66 12.05 -13.50
N HIS A 94 17.57 12.39 -12.81
CA HIS A 94 17.06 13.77 -12.76
C HIS A 94 17.96 14.65 -11.89
N ASN A 95 18.30 14.18 -10.68
CA ASN A 95 19.15 14.90 -9.74
C ASN A 95 19.89 13.93 -8.81
N PRO A 96 21.23 13.83 -8.88
CA PRO A 96 22.01 12.99 -7.98
C PRO A 96 21.84 13.34 -6.50
N GLU A 97 21.44 14.57 -6.16
CA GLU A 97 21.15 15.02 -4.80
C GLU A 97 19.64 15.23 -4.54
N TRP A 98 18.76 14.50 -5.25
CA TRP A 98 17.30 14.63 -5.16
C TRP A 98 16.76 14.73 -3.72
N TRP A 99 17.35 13.99 -2.77
CA TRP A 99 16.94 13.98 -1.37
C TRP A 99 17.05 15.35 -0.68
N ARG A 100 17.87 16.27 -1.21
CA ARG A 100 18.00 17.64 -0.67
C ARG A 100 16.74 18.46 -0.92
N TYR A 101 16.02 18.16 -2.00
CA TYR A 101 14.78 18.81 -2.40
C TYR A 101 13.55 18.13 -1.82
N CYS A 102 13.74 17.05 -1.06
CA CYS A 102 12.66 16.35 -0.40
C CYS A 102 12.50 16.80 1.05
N TRP A 103 11.28 16.69 1.54
CA TRP A 103 10.90 16.86 2.93
C TRP A 103 9.79 15.86 3.28
N SER A 104 9.64 15.58 4.57
CA SER A 104 8.59 14.69 5.09
C SER A 104 7.55 15.51 5.83
N SER A 105 6.28 15.25 5.57
CA SER A 105 5.19 15.82 6.39
C SER A 105 5.14 15.18 7.78
N ASP A 106 4.42 15.79 8.70
CA ASP A 106 4.16 15.25 10.05
C ASP A 106 3.41 13.90 10.02
N ARG A 107 2.79 13.57 8.88
CA ARG A 107 2.10 12.29 8.65
C ARG A 107 3.01 11.20 8.08
N GLY A 108 4.31 11.49 7.90
CA GLY A 108 5.26 10.56 7.29
C GLY A 108 5.04 10.37 5.80
N ILE A 109 4.58 11.40 5.09
CA ILE A 109 4.47 11.42 3.61
C ILE A 109 5.70 12.12 3.05
N LEU A 110 6.33 11.55 2.03
CA LEU A 110 7.47 12.16 1.35
C LEU A 110 7.00 13.12 0.24
N LYS A 111 7.50 14.35 0.27
CA LYS A 111 7.21 15.40 -0.72
C LYS A 111 8.50 16.02 -1.24
N SER A 112 8.40 16.73 -2.37
CA SER A 112 9.52 17.48 -2.90
C SER A 112 9.15 18.87 -3.40
N ASP A 113 10.07 19.82 -3.21
CA ASP A 113 9.99 21.16 -3.80
C ASP A 113 10.37 21.16 -5.29
N ASP A 114 11.00 20.08 -5.77
CA ASP A 114 11.23 19.83 -7.19
C ASP A 114 9.98 19.14 -7.79
N PRO A 115 9.28 19.76 -8.75
CA PRO A 115 8.04 19.21 -9.30
C PRO A 115 8.21 17.87 -10.03
N THR A 116 9.39 17.60 -10.58
CA THR A 116 9.68 16.34 -11.27
C THR A 116 9.89 15.23 -10.25
N ILE A 117 10.66 15.51 -9.19
CA ILE A 117 10.84 14.58 -8.08
C ILE A 117 9.50 14.30 -7.40
N ASP A 118 8.69 15.33 -7.10
CA ASP A 118 7.38 15.12 -6.46
C ASP A 118 6.50 14.22 -7.31
N LYS A 119 6.42 14.46 -8.63
CA LYS A 119 5.68 13.59 -9.56
C LYS A 119 6.18 12.14 -9.57
N LEU A 120 7.48 11.91 -9.48
CA LEU A 120 8.05 10.56 -9.42
C LEU A 120 7.66 9.83 -8.12
N LEU A 121 7.48 10.57 -7.02
CA LEU A 121 7.13 10.03 -5.71
C LEU A 121 5.62 9.78 -5.54
N GLN A 122 4.76 10.54 -6.24
CA GLN A 122 3.29 10.48 -6.08
C GLN A 122 2.67 9.08 -6.15
N PRO A 123 3.04 8.20 -7.10
CA PRO A 123 2.47 6.84 -7.15
C PRO A 123 2.76 6.03 -5.89
N LEU A 124 3.95 6.21 -5.31
CA LEU A 124 4.35 5.56 -4.07
C LEU A 124 3.59 6.11 -2.88
N GLU A 125 3.49 7.44 -2.75
CA GLU A 125 2.76 8.08 -1.65
C GLU A 125 1.27 7.73 -1.69
N TYR A 126 0.66 7.72 -2.88
CA TYR A 126 -0.72 7.29 -3.06
C TYR A 126 -0.93 5.84 -2.58
N PHE A 127 -0.01 4.94 -2.94
CA PHE A 127 -0.04 3.56 -2.44
C PHE A 127 0.00 3.51 -0.91
N VAL A 128 0.96 4.21 -0.29
CA VAL A 128 1.14 4.23 1.17
C VAL A 128 -0.10 4.78 1.87
N GLU A 129 -0.68 5.88 1.38
CA GLU A 129 -1.90 6.48 1.92
C GLU A 129 -3.10 5.52 1.82
N ILE A 130 -3.37 4.97 0.65
CA ILE A 130 -4.52 4.07 0.44
C ILE A 130 -4.39 2.82 1.32
N TYR A 131 -3.21 2.21 1.37
CA TYR A 131 -3.02 0.98 2.13
C TYR A 131 -3.12 1.20 3.63
N THR A 132 -2.53 2.28 4.15
CA THR A 132 -2.60 2.55 5.60
C THR A 132 -4.00 2.98 6.03
N CYS A 133 -4.70 3.82 5.27
CA CYS A 133 -6.07 4.23 5.57
C CYS A 133 -7.05 3.05 5.59
N LYS A 134 -6.94 2.13 4.62
CA LYS A 134 -7.82 0.94 4.54
C LYS A 134 -7.77 0.07 5.79
N TYR A 135 -6.62 -0.03 6.45
CA TYR A 135 -6.46 -0.91 7.61
C TYR A 135 -6.55 -0.19 8.96
N SER A 136 -6.38 1.14 9.02
CA SER A 136 -6.73 1.92 10.22
C SER A 136 -8.23 1.95 10.50
N SER A 137 -9.08 1.92 9.46
CA SER A 137 -10.54 1.88 9.62
C SER A 137 -11.08 0.53 10.10
N ASN A 138 -10.33 -0.57 9.91
CA ASN A 138 -10.74 -1.91 10.30
C ASN A 138 -10.42 -2.27 11.77
N GLN A 139 -9.69 -1.43 12.50
CA GLN A 139 -9.40 -1.66 13.93
C GLN A 139 -10.47 -1.11 14.88
N ASN A 140 -11.41 -0.30 14.39
CA ASN A 140 -12.46 0.33 15.22
C ASN A 140 -13.78 -0.46 15.26
N VAL A 141 -13.82 -1.70 14.78
CA VAL A 141 -15.07 -2.50 14.71
C VAL A 141 -15.09 -3.67 15.69
N THR A 142 -14.05 -3.87 16.51
CA THR A 142 -13.95 -5.04 17.41
C THR A 142 -13.90 -4.67 18.90
N GLU A 143 -14.62 -3.63 19.32
CA GLU A 143 -14.94 -3.40 20.75
C GLU A 143 -16.36 -2.85 20.90
N GLN A 144 -17.37 -3.72 20.83
CA GLN A 144 -18.67 -3.58 21.53
C GLN A 144 -19.20 -4.95 21.93
#